data_AF-A0A9P4SAA9-F1
#
_entry.id   AF-A0A9P4SAA9-F1
#
_cell.length_a   1.000
_cell.length_b   1.000
_cell.length_c   1.000
_cell.angle_alpha   90.00
_cell.angle_beta   90.00
_cell.angle_gamma   90.00
#
_symmetry.space_group_name_H-M   'P 1'
#
loop_
_entity.id
_entity.type
_entity.pdbx_description
1 polymer ?
#
loop_
_entity_poly.entity_id
_entity_poly.type
_entity_poly.pdbx_seq_one_letter_code
_entity_poly.pdbx_strand_id
1 'polypeptide(L)'
;MNIITALPRLFRIAGRTRSRSPRIGLEQPYICQGCRQTRTQRRWQHSQPADDPSFTSIIDHPAKLVRSGRRHGYGLIVLAIIPITAFALGTWQVQRLHWKTDLMARFEDRLVRPPLPLPPRLDPSAVPEFDYRRVLATGTFQHDQEMLVGPRLHDGDDGYLVVTPLERDGKKESTILVCRGWIPKRLKAQKDRAPEALPRGKVTVQGLLREPWKRNFFTPVNRPEKGEFYFPDVGEMAGFVGSQPVWVEETMKPDLIETYRRENLGVPIGRIPEVNLRNNHTQYIFTWYALSLATSIMFWMIVRKPPSDIARRVRQNKEW
;
A
#
# COMPACT_ATOMS: atom_id res chain seq x y z
N MET A 1 -46.84 29.10 -18.59
CA MET A 1 -47.42 28.27 -17.52
C MET A 1 -46.36 28.19 -16.43
N ASN A 2 -46.40 29.05 -15.41
CA ASN A 2 -47.13 28.85 -14.15
C ASN A 2 -46.76 27.50 -13.48
N ILE A 3 -46.45 27.36 -12.18
CA ILE A 3 -46.28 28.23 -11.02
C ILE A 3 -46.07 27.23 -9.82
N ILE A 4 -45.33 27.60 -8.77
CA ILE A 4 -45.67 27.33 -7.34
C ILE A 4 -45.44 25.92 -6.70
N THR A 5 -44.50 25.91 -5.73
CA THR A 5 -44.54 25.31 -4.35
C THR A 5 -44.62 23.77 -4.21
N ALA A 6 -44.41 23.10 -3.07
CA ALA A 6 -44.34 23.47 -1.66
C ALA A 6 -43.62 22.37 -0.83
N LEU A 7 -42.99 22.77 0.27
CA LEU A 7 -42.75 21.96 1.48
C LEU A 7 -44.08 21.55 2.17
N PRO A 8 -44.07 20.52 3.03
CA PRO A 8 -44.35 20.76 4.46
C PRO A 8 -43.43 19.95 5.40
N ARG A 9 -42.83 20.56 6.44
CA ARG A 9 -43.35 20.79 7.81
C ARG A 9 -43.83 19.54 8.54
N LEU A 10 -43.20 19.24 9.69
CA LEU A 10 -43.86 19.05 11.00
C LEU A 10 -42.82 18.85 12.11
N PHE A 11 -42.64 19.84 12.98
CA PHE A 11 -42.40 19.63 14.42
C PHE A 11 -42.94 20.86 15.20
N ARG A 12 -43.89 20.58 16.10
CA ARG A 12 -44.55 21.46 17.10
C ARG A 12 -43.50 22.05 18.07
N ILE A 13 -43.47 23.36 18.42
CA ILE A 13 -44.35 24.17 19.32
C ILE A 13 -44.44 23.54 20.73
N ALA A 14 -44.22 24.16 21.90
CA ALA A 14 -44.08 25.53 22.45
C ALA A 14 -43.31 25.39 23.79
N GLY A 15 -42.87 26.42 24.54
CA GLY A 15 -43.21 27.85 24.59
C GLY A 15 -42.07 28.66 25.23
N ARG A 16 -41.90 29.94 24.85
CA ARG A 16 -42.52 31.17 25.43
C ARG A 16 -42.02 31.40 26.86
N THR A 17 -41.41 32.53 27.22
CA THR A 17 -41.76 33.93 26.89
C THR A 17 -40.57 34.89 27.08
N ARG A 18 -40.43 35.83 26.12
CA ARG A 18 -39.72 37.11 26.25
C ARG A 18 -40.59 38.13 26.99
N SER A 19 -39.98 39.14 27.60
CA SER A 19 -40.47 40.54 27.58
C SER A 19 -39.42 41.45 28.22
N ARG A 20 -38.66 42.22 27.42
CA ARG A 20 -38.85 43.67 27.13
C ARG A 20 -38.60 44.61 28.32
N SER A 21 -37.57 45.42 28.14
CA SER A 21 -37.36 46.70 28.81
C SER A 21 -38.24 47.79 28.16
N PRO A 22 -38.74 48.76 28.94
CA PRO A 22 -39.03 50.08 28.43
C PRO A 22 -38.32 51.21 29.21
N ARG A 23 -38.28 52.35 28.54
CA ARG A 23 -37.62 53.62 28.87
C ARG A 23 -38.54 54.57 29.65
N ILE A 24 -37.88 55.49 30.39
CA ILE A 24 -38.25 56.87 30.74
C ILE A 24 -39.39 57.07 31.76
N GLY A 25 -39.10 57.89 32.78
CA GLY A 25 -40.09 58.55 33.63
C GLY A 25 -39.46 59.11 34.91
N LEU A 26 -39.28 60.43 34.96
CA LEU A 26 -38.94 61.21 36.16
C LEU A 26 -40.07 61.09 37.19
N GLU A 27 -39.74 60.83 38.46
CA GLU A 27 -40.54 61.27 39.62
C GLU A 27 -39.73 61.09 40.93
N GLN A 28 -39.31 62.22 41.52
CA GLN A 28 -39.25 62.40 42.98
C GLN A 28 -40.65 62.86 43.39
N PRO A 29 -41.25 62.39 44.50
CA PRO A 29 -40.82 62.63 45.89
C PRO A 29 -40.71 61.30 46.66
N TYR A 30 -40.32 61.14 47.92
CA TYR A 30 -40.78 61.76 49.15
C TYR A 30 -39.72 61.48 50.23
N ILE A 31 -39.40 62.52 50.99
CA ILE A 31 -38.48 62.53 52.11
C ILE A 31 -39.08 61.67 53.23
N CYS A 32 -38.43 60.56 53.59
CA CYS A 32 -38.69 59.90 54.86
C CYS A 32 -37.85 60.57 55.96
N GLN A 33 -38.42 61.57 56.61
CA GLN A 33 -37.95 62.09 57.90
C GLN A 33 -38.15 60.98 58.96
N GLY A 34 -37.17 60.10 59.13
CA GLY A 34 -37.28 59.07 60.18
C GLY A 34 -36.19 58.01 60.23
N CYS A 35 -35.45 57.73 59.15
CA CYS A 35 -34.40 56.70 59.20
C CYS A 35 -33.04 57.30 59.55
N ARG A 36 -32.91 57.77 60.79
CA ARG A 36 -31.61 58.00 61.44
C ARG A 36 -31.04 56.67 61.92
N GLN A 37 -30.74 55.76 60.99
CA GLN A 37 -29.83 54.66 61.28
C GLN A 37 -28.42 55.17 61.01
N THR A 38 -27.73 55.51 62.09
CA THR A 38 -26.27 55.68 62.13
C THR A 38 -25.63 54.42 61.55
N ARG A 39 -25.36 54.45 60.24
CA ARG A 39 -24.49 53.49 59.58
C ARG A 39 -23.08 53.84 60.03
N THR A 40 -22.68 53.30 61.17
CA THR A 40 -21.27 53.23 61.57
C THR A 40 -20.55 52.44 60.48
N GLN A 41 -20.04 53.15 59.47
CA GLN A 41 -19.00 52.61 58.63
C GLN A 41 -17.82 52.34 59.56
N ARG A 42 -17.65 51.09 59.99
CA ARG A 42 -16.34 50.61 60.43
C ARG A 42 -15.42 50.85 59.24
N ARG A 43 -14.68 51.95 59.31
CA ARG A 43 -13.53 52.19 58.45
C ARG A 43 -12.54 51.11 58.86
N TRP A 44 -12.59 49.98 58.18
CA TRP A 44 -11.49 49.03 58.21
C TRP A 44 -10.30 49.81 57.65
N GLN A 45 -9.43 50.27 58.55
CA GLN A 45 -8.08 50.64 58.17
C GLN A 45 -7.48 49.36 57.60
N HIS A 46 -7.56 49.17 56.29
CA HIS A 46 -6.65 48.28 55.62
C HIS A 46 -5.29 48.95 55.74
N SER A 47 -4.45 48.46 56.66
CA SER A 47 -3.03 48.77 56.67
C SER A 47 -2.53 48.61 55.24
N GLN A 48 -1.79 49.60 54.73
CA GLN A 48 -1.14 49.40 53.45
C GLN A 48 -0.22 48.18 53.63
N PRO A 49 -0.13 47.29 52.64
CA PRO A 49 0.79 46.15 52.74
C PRO A 49 2.20 46.61 53.12
N ALA A 50 2.63 47.79 52.64
CA ALA A 50 3.90 48.42 52.99
C ALA A 50 4.11 48.77 54.49
N ASP A 51 3.05 48.78 55.31
CA ASP A 51 3.10 49.08 56.73
C ASP A 51 3.35 47.83 57.60
N ASP A 52 3.30 46.62 57.02
CA ASP A 52 3.61 45.38 57.70
C ASP A 52 5.14 45.11 57.63
N PRO A 53 5.85 44.99 58.76
CA PRO A 53 7.31 44.74 58.76
C PRO A 53 7.69 43.37 58.15
N SER A 54 6.72 42.48 57.93
CA SER A 54 6.90 41.22 57.20
C SER A 54 6.54 41.30 55.71
N PHE A 55 6.00 42.44 55.25
CA PHE A 55 5.70 42.64 53.85
C PHE A 55 6.98 42.88 53.05
N THR A 56 7.16 42.03 52.05
CA THR A 56 8.22 42.18 51.05
C THR A 56 7.57 42.64 49.76
N SER A 57 8.04 43.77 49.22
CA SER A 57 7.55 44.25 47.92
C SER A 57 7.92 43.27 46.83
N ILE A 58 7.08 43.19 45.79
CA ILE A 58 7.39 42.44 44.55
C ILE A 58 8.72 42.95 43.94
N ILE A 59 9.10 44.20 44.21
CA ILE A 59 10.35 44.83 43.76
C ILE A 59 11.55 44.41 44.64
N ASP A 60 11.31 44.10 45.92
CA ASP A 60 12.35 43.79 46.92
C ASP A 60 12.75 42.31 46.94
N HIS A 61 11.99 41.44 46.25
CA HIS A 61 12.43 40.07 46.06
C HIS A 61 13.71 40.06 45.22
N PRO A 62 14.80 39.40 45.67
CA PRO A 62 16.00 39.27 44.86
C PRO A 62 15.60 38.60 43.55
N ALA A 63 15.90 39.25 42.43
CA ALA A 63 15.55 38.76 41.10
C ALA A 63 16.07 37.33 40.97
N LYS A 64 15.16 36.34 41.03
CA LYS A 64 15.52 34.95 40.89
C LYS A 64 15.84 34.73 39.42
N LEU A 65 17.12 34.81 39.06
CA LEU A 65 17.60 34.59 37.71
C LEU A 65 17.31 33.13 37.30
N VAL A 66 16.10 32.87 36.80
CA VAL A 66 15.81 31.60 36.14
C VAL A 66 16.60 31.62 34.84
N ARG A 67 17.69 30.85 34.80
CA ARG A 67 18.45 30.59 33.58
C ARG A 67 17.48 29.91 32.61
N SER A 68 16.84 30.68 31.75
CA SER A 68 16.26 30.19 30.51
C SER A 68 17.42 29.79 29.61
N GLY A 69 18.08 28.68 29.97
CA GLY A 69 18.99 28.01 29.06
C GLY A 69 18.17 27.70 27.83
N ARG A 70 18.71 27.99 26.63
CA ARG A 70 18.15 27.46 25.38
C ARG A 70 18.17 25.94 25.50
N ARG A 71 17.11 25.35 26.04
CA ARG A 71 16.92 23.91 26.09
C ARG A 71 16.54 23.52 24.68
N HIS A 72 17.54 23.42 23.80
CA HIS A 72 17.44 22.56 22.64
C HIS A 72 17.36 21.14 23.22
N GLY A 73 16.18 20.76 23.69
CA GLY A 73 15.95 19.46 24.32
C GLY A 73 15.93 18.36 23.27
N TYR A 74 15.81 17.11 23.75
CA TYR A 74 15.61 15.93 22.92
C TYR A 74 14.51 16.11 21.85
N GLY A 75 13.52 16.99 22.09
CA GLY A 75 12.48 17.32 21.11
C GLY A 75 12.98 17.92 19.78
N LEU A 76 14.03 18.75 19.78
CA LEU A 76 14.60 19.26 18.52
C LEU A 76 15.41 18.20 17.77
N ILE A 77 16.07 17.30 18.51
CA ILE A 77 16.79 16.16 17.93
C ILE A 77 15.78 15.22 17.24
N VAL A 78 14.69 14.87 17.93
CA VAL A 78 13.61 14.05 17.37
C VAL A 78 13.01 14.71 16.12
N LEU A 79 12.76 16.02 16.16
CA LEU A 79 12.23 16.75 15.01
C LEU A 79 13.21 16.78 13.83
N ALA A 80 14.52 16.88 14.08
CA ALA A 80 15.55 16.87 13.05
C ALA A 80 15.75 15.48 12.42
N ILE A 81 15.46 14.39 13.14
CA ILE A 81 15.58 13.02 12.61
C ILE A 81 14.55 12.75 11.51
N ILE A 82 13.33 13.29 11.61
CA ILE A 82 12.24 13.06 10.65
C ILE A 82 12.61 13.41 9.20
N PRO A 83 13.11 14.62 8.87
CA PRO A 83 13.49 14.94 7.49
C PRO A 83 14.67 14.09 6.99
N ILE A 84 15.60 13.72 7.87
CA ILE A 84 16.77 12.89 7.54
C ILE A 84 16.32 11.46 7.19
N THR A 85 15.45 10.86 8.00
CA THR A 85 14.94 9.51 7.73
C THR A 85 14.05 9.50 6.49
N ALA A 86 13.20 10.51 6.29
CA ALA A 86 12.41 10.65 5.07
C ALA A 86 13.29 10.79 3.82
N PHE A 87 14.39 11.55 3.89
CA PHE A 87 15.35 11.68 2.79
C PHE A 87 16.08 10.35 2.50
N ALA A 88 16.50 9.63 3.54
CA ALA A 88 17.12 8.31 3.41
C ALA A 88 16.17 7.30 2.78
N LEU A 89 14.89 7.29 3.20
CA LEU A 89 13.86 6.46 2.61
C LEU A 89 13.57 6.84 1.16
N GLY A 90 13.52 8.13 0.82
CA GLY A 90 13.39 8.60 -0.57
C GLY A 90 14.55 8.10 -1.44
N THR A 91 15.78 8.24 -0.96
CA THR A 91 17.00 7.76 -1.65
C THR A 91 16.99 6.25 -1.83
N TRP A 92 16.58 5.50 -0.80
CA TRP A 92 16.41 4.05 -0.90
C TRP A 92 15.37 3.66 -1.96
N GLN A 93 14.26 4.39 -2.07
CA GLN A 93 13.25 4.15 -3.11
C GLN A 93 13.79 4.41 -4.53
N VAL A 94 14.66 5.41 -4.72
CA VAL A 94 15.35 5.65 -6.00
C VAL A 94 16.25 4.47 -6.37
N GLN A 95 17.08 4.02 -5.42
CA GLN A 95 17.96 2.86 -5.64
C GLN A 95 17.14 1.59 -5.94
N ARG A 96 16.04 1.39 -5.21
CA ARG A 96 15.13 0.26 -5.40
C ARG A 96 14.44 0.31 -6.76
N LEU A 97 14.06 1.50 -7.22
CA LEU A 97 13.49 1.72 -8.54
C LEU A 97 14.50 1.37 -9.65
N HIS A 98 15.74 1.85 -9.54
CA HIS A 98 16.79 1.56 -10.52
C HIS A 98 17.05 0.06 -10.61
N TRP A 99 17.30 -0.60 -9.47
CA TRP A 99 17.50 -2.06 -9.42
C TRP A 99 16.35 -2.84 -10.08
N LYS A 100 15.10 -2.42 -9.83
CA LYS A 100 13.92 -3.06 -10.42
C LYS A 100 13.81 -2.80 -11.92
N THR A 101 14.15 -1.60 -12.36
CA THR A 101 14.15 -1.21 -13.78
C THR A 101 15.21 -1.99 -14.55
N ASP A 102 16.41 -2.12 -13.99
CA ASP A 102 17.49 -2.93 -14.58
C ASP A 102 17.12 -4.42 -14.64
N LEU A 103 16.35 -4.92 -13.68
CA LEU A 103 15.82 -6.28 -13.73
C LEU A 103 14.79 -6.45 -14.84
N MET A 104 13.85 -5.52 -14.99
CA MET A 104 12.85 -5.54 -16.07
C MET A 104 13.53 -5.47 -17.44
N ALA A 105 14.47 -4.55 -17.63
CA ALA A 105 15.22 -4.42 -18.88
C ALA A 105 15.97 -5.71 -19.26
N ARG A 106 16.57 -6.41 -18.28
CA ARG A 106 17.21 -7.72 -18.51
C ARG A 106 16.22 -8.80 -18.97
N PHE A 107 15.01 -8.81 -18.43
CA PHE A 107 13.98 -9.77 -18.86
C PHE A 107 13.41 -9.41 -20.23
N GLU A 108 13.16 -8.14 -20.50
CA GLU A 108 12.70 -7.65 -21.81
C GLU A 108 13.72 -7.98 -22.92
N ASP A 109 15.02 -7.79 -22.67
CA ASP A 109 16.08 -8.16 -23.61
C ASP A 109 16.06 -9.67 -23.93
N ARG A 110 15.81 -10.53 -22.94
CA ARG A 110 15.69 -11.99 -23.16
C ARG A 110 14.44 -12.38 -23.95
N LEU A 111 13.39 -11.59 -23.82
CA LEU A 111 12.09 -11.80 -24.44
C LEU A 111 12.09 -11.44 -25.94
N VAL A 112 12.84 -10.41 -26.34
CA VAL A 112 12.95 -10.01 -27.75
C VAL A 112 13.87 -10.93 -28.57
N ARG A 113 14.81 -11.63 -27.93
CA ARG A 113 15.71 -12.58 -28.60
C ARG A 113 14.94 -13.74 -29.24
N PRO A 114 15.39 -14.26 -30.41
CA PRO A 114 14.71 -15.37 -31.10
C PRO A 114 14.59 -16.61 -30.21
N PRO A 115 13.50 -17.40 -30.27
CA PRO A 115 13.34 -18.57 -29.41
C PRO A 115 14.48 -19.59 -29.56
N LEU A 116 14.97 -20.14 -28.45
CA LEU A 116 15.99 -21.19 -28.46
C LEU A 116 15.35 -22.59 -28.48
N PRO A 117 15.85 -23.53 -29.29
CA PRO A 117 15.46 -24.93 -29.16
C PRO A 117 15.91 -25.46 -27.79
N LEU A 118 15.00 -26.09 -27.05
CA LEU A 118 15.28 -26.61 -25.73
C LEU A 118 16.10 -27.92 -25.85
N PRO A 119 17.29 -28.04 -25.24
CA PRO A 119 18.09 -29.26 -25.35
C PRO A 119 17.39 -30.45 -24.66
N PRO A 120 17.69 -31.70 -25.06
CA PRO A 120 17.01 -32.88 -24.51
C PRO A 120 17.16 -33.04 -22.99
N ARG A 121 18.33 -32.66 -22.46
CA ARG A 121 18.61 -32.62 -21.01
C ARG A 121 18.96 -31.19 -20.61
N LEU A 122 18.30 -30.70 -19.58
CA LEU A 122 18.61 -29.43 -18.93
C LEU A 122 19.12 -29.69 -17.52
N ASP A 123 20.11 -28.91 -17.11
CA ASP A 123 20.46 -28.81 -15.71
C ASP A 123 19.44 -27.88 -15.03
N PRO A 124 18.66 -28.36 -14.04
CA PRO A 124 17.71 -27.53 -13.32
C PRO A 124 18.35 -26.31 -12.64
N SER A 125 19.63 -26.41 -12.28
CA SER A 125 20.37 -25.31 -11.64
C SER A 125 20.65 -24.14 -12.59
N ALA A 126 20.63 -24.38 -13.90
CA ALA A 126 20.82 -23.35 -14.93
C ALA A 126 19.51 -22.61 -15.27
N VAL A 127 18.33 -23.19 -14.98
CA VAL A 127 17.01 -22.60 -15.29
C VAL A 127 16.84 -21.15 -14.80
N PRO A 128 17.23 -20.78 -13.56
CA PRO A 128 17.10 -19.39 -13.09
C PRO A 128 17.90 -18.38 -13.94
N GLU A 129 19.02 -18.80 -14.52
CA GLU A 129 19.84 -17.92 -15.37
C GLU A 129 19.15 -17.58 -16.69
N PHE A 130 18.25 -18.45 -17.15
CA PHE A 130 17.46 -18.32 -18.37
C PHE A 130 16.02 -17.87 -18.11
N ASP A 131 15.71 -17.32 -16.93
CA ASP A 131 14.38 -16.79 -16.62
C ASP A 131 13.94 -15.75 -17.68
N TYR A 132 12.67 -15.80 -18.08
CA TYR A 132 12.06 -15.06 -19.20
C TYR A 132 12.65 -15.36 -20.59
N ARG A 133 13.42 -16.45 -20.77
CA ARG A 133 13.91 -16.83 -22.10
C ARG A 133 12.83 -17.54 -22.90
N ARG A 134 12.61 -17.08 -24.14
CA ARG A 134 11.74 -17.77 -25.11
C ARG A 134 12.40 -19.05 -25.61
N VAL A 135 11.63 -20.12 -25.59
CA VAL A 135 12.08 -21.47 -25.95
C VAL A 135 11.10 -22.19 -26.86
N LEU A 136 11.63 -23.12 -27.65
CA LEU A 136 10.90 -24.03 -28.52
C LEU A 136 11.11 -25.46 -28.04
N ALA A 137 10.02 -26.15 -27.74
CA ALA A 137 10.04 -27.55 -27.38
C ALA A 137 9.11 -28.33 -28.31
N THR A 138 9.62 -29.43 -28.88
CA THR A 138 8.82 -30.28 -29.77
C THR A 138 8.67 -31.66 -29.15
N GLY A 139 7.44 -32.17 -29.10
CA GLY A 139 7.15 -33.44 -28.42
C GLY A 139 5.68 -33.84 -28.52
N THR A 140 5.27 -34.82 -27.73
CA THR A 140 3.88 -35.27 -27.63
C THR A 140 3.38 -35.02 -26.21
N PHE A 141 2.17 -34.46 -26.07
CA PHE A 141 1.57 -34.23 -24.76
C PHE A 141 1.03 -35.53 -24.16
N GLN A 142 1.39 -35.79 -22.90
CA GLN A 142 0.86 -36.89 -22.10
C GLN A 142 -0.39 -36.42 -21.34
N HIS A 143 -1.54 -36.38 -22.05
CA HIS A 143 -2.82 -35.87 -21.52
C HIS A 143 -3.38 -36.73 -20.39
N ASP A 144 -2.98 -38.00 -20.30
CA ASP A 144 -3.27 -38.90 -19.18
C ASP A 144 -2.66 -38.44 -17.85
N GLN A 145 -1.57 -37.66 -17.92
CA GLN A 145 -0.84 -37.11 -16.78
C GLN A 145 -1.04 -35.59 -16.65
N GLU A 146 -2.15 -35.08 -17.17
CA GLU A 146 -2.51 -33.68 -17.01
C GLU A 146 -2.77 -33.33 -15.53
N MET A 147 -2.16 -32.26 -15.07
CA MET A 147 -2.31 -31.71 -13.72
C MET A 147 -2.98 -30.34 -13.79
N LEU A 148 -3.95 -30.10 -12.90
CA LEU A 148 -4.67 -28.84 -12.81
C LEU A 148 -4.25 -28.07 -11.57
N VAL A 149 -3.64 -26.90 -11.76
CA VAL A 149 -3.21 -26.02 -10.67
C VAL A 149 -4.29 -24.96 -10.42
N GLY A 150 -4.93 -24.99 -9.25
CA GLY A 150 -5.97 -24.01 -8.91
C GLY A 150 -6.55 -24.12 -7.50
N PRO A 151 -7.58 -23.31 -7.19
CA PRO A 151 -8.28 -22.39 -8.09
C PRO A 151 -7.42 -21.19 -8.55
N ARG A 152 -7.67 -20.71 -9.78
CA ARG A 152 -7.03 -19.51 -10.36
C ARG A 152 -8.08 -18.63 -11.05
N LEU A 153 -8.08 -17.35 -10.68
CA LEU A 153 -8.93 -16.34 -11.29
C LEU A 153 -8.30 -15.83 -12.59
N HIS A 154 -9.09 -15.74 -13.66
CA HIS A 154 -8.72 -15.09 -14.91
C HIS A 154 -9.93 -14.28 -15.39
N ASP A 155 -9.76 -12.99 -15.63
CA ASP A 155 -10.81 -12.05 -16.08
C ASP A 155 -12.15 -12.12 -15.29
N GLY A 156 -12.06 -12.43 -14.00
CA GLY A 156 -13.23 -12.51 -13.09
C GLY A 156 -13.83 -13.91 -12.95
N ASP A 157 -13.39 -14.88 -13.74
CA ASP A 157 -13.86 -16.26 -13.71
C ASP A 157 -12.89 -17.21 -13.01
N ASP A 158 -13.45 -18.16 -12.26
CA ASP A 158 -12.70 -19.23 -11.61
C ASP A 158 -12.29 -20.30 -12.63
N GLY A 159 -11.06 -20.77 -12.50
CA GLY A 159 -10.54 -21.84 -13.34
C GLY A 159 -9.27 -22.48 -12.81
N TYR A 160 -8.55 -23.11 -13.72
CA TYR A 160 -7.35 -23.89 -13.43
C TYR A 160 -6.28 -23.58 -14.47
N LEU A 161 -5.01 -23.64 -14.05
CA LEU A 161 -3.90 -23.71 -14.99
C LEU A 161 -3.64 -25.16 -15.35
N VAL A 162 -3.62 -25.44 -16.65
CA VAL A 162 -3.39 -26.77 -17.22
C VAL A 162 -1.90 -26.98 -17.38
N VAL A 163 -1.37 -27.99 -16.69
CA VAL A 163 0.02 -28.42 -16.80
C VAL A 163 0.02 -29.82 -17.39
N THR A 164 0.64 -29.97 -18.55
CA THR A 164 0.71 -31.25 -19.25
C THR A 164 2.18 -31.60 -19.50
N PRO A 165 2.64 -32.81 -19.12
CA PRO A 165 3.97 -33.26 -19.47
C PRO A 165 4.12 -33.37 -21.00
N LEU A 166 5.22 -32.82 -21.53
CA LEU A 166 5.56 -32.91 -22.95
C LEU A 166 6.73 -33.88 -23.10
N GLU A 167 6.46 -35.07 -23.63
CA GLU A 167 7.50 -36.05 -23.93
C GLU A 167 8.21 -35.66 -25.22
N ARG A 168 9.53 -35.42 -25.14
CA ARG A 168 10.36 -35.01 -26.26
C ARG A 168 11.14 -36.23 -26.78
N ASP A 169 11.47 -36.24 -28.07
CA ASP A 169 12.31 -37.26 -28.71
C ASP A 169 11.98 -38.74 -28.41
N GLY A 170 10.74 -39.06 -28.01
CA GLY A 170 10.32 -40.41 -27.58
C GLY A 170 11.04 -40.93 -26.34
N LYS A 171 11.62 -40.05 -25.52
CA LYS A 171 12.37 -40.40 -24.30
C LYS A 171 11.75 -39.74 -23.09
N LYS A 172 11.26 -40.55 -22.15
CA LYS A 172 10.67 -40.09 -20.88
C LYS A 172 11.61 -39.19 -20.06
N GLU A 173 12.92 -39.46 -20.11
CA GLU A 173 13.95 -38.64 -19.46
C GLU A 173 14.01 -37.20 -19.99
N SER A 174 13.56 -36.98 -21.23
CA SER A 174 13.56 -35.66 -21.85
C SER A 174 12.25 -34.89 -21.61
N THR A 175 11.28 -35.50 -20.92
CA THR A 175 9.97 -34.90 -20.65
C THR A 175 10.11 -33.65 -19.80
N ILE A 176 9.34 -32.62 -20.12
CA ILE A 176 9.28 -31.33 -19.38
C ILE A 176 7.84 -31.01 -18.97
N LEU A 177 7.66 -30.14 -17.98
CA LEU A 177 6.35 -29.65 -17.58
C LEU A 177 6.00 -28.40 -18.39
N VAL A 178 4.91 -28.48 -19.16
CA VAL A 178 4.40 -27.34 -19.93
C VAL A 178 3.11 -26.86 -19.29
N CYS A 179 3.14 -25.63 -18.77
CA CYS A 179 1.93 -24.90 -18.40
C CYS A 179 1.30 -24.32 -19.67
N ARG A 180 0.27 -25.00 -20.18
CA ARG A 180 -0.40 -24.66 -21.43
C ARG A 180 -1.26 -23.40 -21.32
N GLY A 181 -1.70 -23.07 -20.10
CA GLY A 181 -2.50 -21.88 -19.85
C GLY A 181 -3.69 -22.12 -18.94
N TRP A 182 -4.59 -21.15 -18.90
CA TRP A 182 -5.79 -21.17 -18.07
C TRP A 182 -6.99 -21.78 -18.81
N ILE A 183 -7.85 -22.49 -18.07
CA ILE A 183 -9.16 -22.97 -18.52
C ILE A 183 -10.23 -22.64 -17.46
N PRO A 184 -11.48 -22.40 -17.87
CA PRO A 184 -12.58 -22.16 -16.93
C PRO A 184 -12.94 -23.42 -16.15
N LYS A 185 -13.43 -23.24 -14.91
CA LYS A 185 -13.80 -24.34 -14.00
C LYS A 185 -14.82 -25.32 -14.60
N ARG A 186 -15.73 -24.84 -15.46
CA ARG A 186 -16.73 -25.66 -16.15
C ARG A 186 -16.12 -26.71 -17.08
N LEU A 187 -14.87 -26.50 -17.53
CA LEU A 187 -14.13 -27.37 -18.45
C LEU A 187 -13.03 -28.17 -17.72
N LYS A 188 -13.17 -28.36 -16.40
CA LYS A 188 -12.22 -29.10 -15.59
C LYS A 188 -11.98 -30.51 -16.14
N ALA A 189 -13.03 -31.26 -16.46
CA ALA A 189 -12.88 -32.61 -17.00
C ALA A 189 -12.55 -32.56 -18.50
N GLN A 190 -11.55 -33.33 -18.93
CA GLN A 190 -11.10 -33.37 -20.32
C GLN A 190 -12.20 -33.74 -21.31
N LYS A 191 -13.16 -34.60 -20.91
CA LYS A 191 -14.31 -35.01 -21.72
C LYS A 191 -15.24 -33.86 -22.12
N ASP A 192 -15.23 -32.76 -21.35
CA ASP A 192 -16.07 -31.60 -21.59
C ASP A 192 -15.38 -30.59 -22.52
N ARG A 193 -14.11 -30.86 -22.92
CA ARG A 193 -13.31 -30.01 -23.80
C ARG A 193 -13.39 -30.50 -25.25
N ALA A 194 -13.21 -29.57 -26.18
CA ALA A 194 -13.16 -29.90 -27.60
C ALA A 194 -11.87 -30.69 -27.95
N PRO A 195 -11.87 -31.50 -29.01
CA PRO A 195 -10.69 -32.25 -29.43
C PRO A 195 -9.44 -31.40 -29.66
N GLU A 196 -9.62 -30.14 -30.09
CA GLU A 196 -8.55 -29.16 -30.30
C GLU A 196 -7.83 -28.80 -29.00
N ALA A 197 -8.48 -28.93 -27.84
CA ALA A 197 -7.86 -28.72 -26.54
C ALA A 197 -6.85 -29.81 -26.18
N LEU A 198 -6.97 -30.99 -26.81
CA LEU A 198 -6.17 -32.20 -26.53
C LEU A 198 -5.45 -32.65 -27.81
N PRO A 199 -4.52 -31.84 -28.35
CA PRO A 199 -3.84 -32.17 -29.59
C PRO A 199 -3.10 -33.51 -29.44
N ARG A 200 -3.33 -34.40 -30.41
CA ARG A 200 -2.71 -35.73 -30.47
C ARG A 200 -1.51 -35.69 -31.42
N GLY A 201 -0.44 -36.38 -31.05
CA GLY A 201 0.79 -36.46 -31.86
C GLY A 201 1.78 -35.34 -31.56
N LYS A 202 2.70 -35.13 -32.51
CA LYS A 202 3.85 -34.24 -32.33
C LYS A 202 3.44 -32.77 -32.48
N VAL A 203 3.68 -31.98 -31.44
CA VAL A 203 3.40 -30.54 -31.36
C VAL A 203 4.69 -29.76 -31.11
N THR A 204 4.73 -28.51 -31.58
CA THR A 204 5.81 -27.56 -31.25
C THR A 204 5.25 -26.48 -30.34
N VAL A 205 5.72 -26.45 -29.09
CA VAL A 205 5.33 -25.48 -28.08
C VAL A 205 6.33 -24.32 -28.10
N GLN A 206 5.82 -23.11 -28.25
CA GLN A 206 6.54 -21.87 -27.97
C GLN A 206 6.20 -21.43 -26.55
N GLY A 207 7.20 -21.28 -25.70
CA GLY A 207 6.98 -20.89 -24.32
C GLY A 207 8.09 -20.04 -23.72
N LEU A 208 7.86 -19.62 -22.49
CA LEU A 208 8.84 -18.95 -21.64
C LEU A 208 9.37 -19.94 -20.61
N LEU A 209 10.68 -20.07 -20.54
CA LEU A 209 11.33 -20.73 -19.43
C LEU A 209 11.26 -19.80 -18.22
N ARG A 210 10.66 -20.27 -17.13
CA ARG A 210 10.40 -19.44 -15.96
C ARG A 210 10.30 -20.25 -14.68
N GLU A 211 10.74 -19.68 -13.57
CA GLU A 211 10.40 -20.20 -12.25
C GLU A 211 8.98 -19.78 -11.85
N PRO A 212 8.08 -20.73 -11.57
CA PRO A 212 6.74 -20.37 -11.19
C PRO A 212 6.69 -19.83 -9.74
N TRP A 213 5.54 -19.28 -9.34
CA TRP A 213 5.41 -18.67 -8.01
C TRP A 213 5.47 -19.70 -6.89
N LYS A 214 6.06 -19.29 -5.76
CA LYS A 214 6.16 -20.12 -4.56
C LYS A 214 4.89 -20.02 -3.72
N ARG A 215 4.68 -21.03 -2.89
CA ARG A 215 3.61 -21.09 -1.90
C ARG A 215 3.73 -19.96 -0.86
N ASN A 216 2.59 -19.37 -0.49
CA ASN A 216 2.48 -18.48 0.67
C ASN A 216 2.03 -19.28 1.91
N PHE A 217 2.14 -18.69 3.11
CA PHE A 217 1.74 -19.34 4.38
C PHE A 217 0.29 -19.84 4.39
N PHE A 218 -0.61 -19.17 3.67
CA PHE A 218 -2.04 -19.50 3.60
C PHE A 218 -2.41 -20.48 2.47
N THR A 219 -1.49 -20.84 1.59
CA THR A 219 -1.79 -21.81 0.52
C THR A 219 -1.75 -23.23 1.09
N PRO A 220 -2.78 -24.06 0.85
CA PRO A 220 -2.74 -25.46 1.22
C PRO A 220 -1.56 -26.20 0.57
N VAL A 221 -1.19 -27.33 1.17
CA VAL A 221 -0.19 -28.25 0.59
C VAL A 221 -0.85 -29.02 -0.56
N ASN A 222 -0.09 -29.28 -1.63
CA ASN A 222 -0.54 -30.09 -2.75
C ASN A 222 -0.85 -31.53 -2.30
N ARG A 223 -1.73 -32.20 -3.04
CA ARG A 223 -2.04 -33.63 -2.87
C ARG A 223 -2.02 -34.30 -4.25
N PRO A 224 -0.84 -34.67 -4.76
CA PRO A 224 -0.69 -35.26 -6.09
C PRO A 224 -1.55 -36.52 -6.29
N GLU A 225 -1.65 -37.37 -5.27
CA GLU A 225 -2.48 -38.60 -5.27
C GLU A 225 -3.97 -38.34 -5.52
N LYS A 226 -4.46 -37.13 -5.22
CA LYS A 226 -5.85 -36.71 -5.46
C LYS A 226 -5.99 -35.81 -6.69
N GLY A 227 -4.89 -35.54 -7.40
CA GLY A 227 -4.83 -34.56 -8.49
C GLY A 227 -5.09 -33.12 -8.04
N GLU A 228 -4.90 -32.81 -6.75
CA GLU A 228 -5.11 -31.47 -6.19
C GLU A 228 -3.79 -30.70 -6.11
N PHE A 229 -3.54 -29.80 -7.07
CA PHE A 229 -2.39 -28.89 -7.04
C PHE A 229 -2.88 -27.46 -6.78
N TYR A 230 -2.43 -26.86 -5.67
CA TYR A 230 -2.79 -25.49 -5.30
C TYR A 230 -1.73 -24.50 -5.77
N PHE A 231 -0.48 -24.95 -5.89
CA PHE A 231 0.64 -24.17 -6.40
C PHE A 231 1.57 -25.06 -7.26
N PRO A 232 2.28 -24.47 -8.22
CA PRO A 232 3.17 -25.18 -9.13
C PRO A 232 4.51 -25.49 -8.46
N ASP A 233 4.57 -26.59 -7.73
CA ASP A 233 5.83 -27.14 -7.23
C ASP A 233 6.49 -27.97 -8.32
N VAL A 234 7.45 -27.38 -9.04
CA VAL A 234 8.10 -28.01 -10.19
C VAL A 234 8.79 -29.33 -9.80
N GLY A 235 9.37 -29.41 -8.61
CA GLY A 235 10.06 -30.61 -8.14
C GLY A 235 9.09 -31.75 -7.83
N GLU A 236 8.04 -31.46 -7.07
CA GLU A 236 6.99 -32.43 -6.73
C GLU A 236 6.24 -32.91 -7.98
N MET A 237 5.82 -31.97 -8.84
CA MET A 237 5.11 -32.27 -10.08
C MET A 237 5.98 -33.11 -11.01
N ALA A 238 7.25 -32.75 -11.17
CA ALA A 238 8.16 -33.50 -12.02
C ALA A 238 8.43 -34.91 -11.48
N GLY A 239 8.60 -35.05 -10.18
CA GLY A 239 8.74 -36.35 -9.50
C GLY A 239 7.51 -37.24 -9.67
N PHE A 240 6.30 -36.66 -9.61
CA PHE A 240 5.04 -37.40 -9.76
C PHE A 240 4.88 -38.04 -11.16
N VAL A 241 5.24 -37.32 -12.23
CA VAL A 241 5.13 -37.83 -13.62
C VAL A 241 6.42 -38.48 -14.14
N GLY A 242 7.53 -38.34 -13.43
CA GLY A 242 8.86 -38.77 -13.88
C GLY A 242 9.40 -37.95 -15.04
N SER A 243 9.27 -36.61 -14.96
CA SER A 243 9.82 -35.65 -15.92
C SER A 243 11.02 -34.90 -15.34
N GLN A 244 11.70 -34.11 -16.17
CA GLN A 244 12.68 -33.15 -15.67
C GLN A 244 11.97 -32.01 -14.91
N PRO A 245 12.57 -31.47 -13.84
CA PRO A 245 12.03 -30.34 -13.09
C PRO A 245 12.26 -29.03 -13.87
N VAL A 246 11.66 -28.95 -15.06
CA VAL A 246 11.73 -27.82 -15.99
C VAL A 246 10.32 -27.37 -16.28
N TRP A 247 10.04 -26.10 -16.00
CA TRP A 247 8.75 -25.46 -16.18
C TRP A 247 8.78 -24.50 -17.37
N VAL A 248 7.91 -24.74 -18.34
CA VAL A 248 7.74 -23.88 -19.52
C VAL A 248 6.30 -23.37 -19.56
N GLU A 249 6.12 -22.05 -19.60
CA GLU A 249 4.80 -21.43 -19.79
C GLU A 249 4.55 -21.22 -21.28
N GLU A 250 3.54 -21.88 -21.86
CA GLU A 250 3.16 -21.70 -23.25
C GLU A 250 2.73 -20.24 -23.49
N THR A 251 3.33 -19.64 -24.52
CA THR A 251 3.06 -18.25 -24.88
C THR A 251 2.06 -18.15 -25.99
N MET A 252 1.15 -17.18 -25.87
CA MET A 252 0.13 -16.87 -26.87
C MET A 252 0.23 -15.40 -27.27
N LYS A 253 -0.09 -15.10 -28.54
CA LYS A 253 -0.25 -13.71 -28.99
C LYS A 253 -1.55 -13.15 -28.42
N PRO A 254 -1.57 -11.89 -27.95
CA PRO A 254 -2.80 -11.27 -27.48
C PRO A 254 -3.76 -11.08 -28.66
N ASP A 255 -4.83 -11.87 -28.70
CA ASP A 255 -5.94 -11.71 -29.63
C ASP A 255 -7.25 -12.08 -28.93
N LEU A 256 -8.16 -11.10 -28.82
CA LEU A 256 -9.40 -11.23 -28.05
C LEU A 256 -10.32 -12.31 -28.65
N ILE A 257 -10.41 -12.37 -29.99
CA ILE A 257 -11.30 -13.32 -30.67
C ILE A 257 -10.81 -14.74 -30.44
N GLU A 258 -9.51 -14.99 -30.57
CA GLU A 258 -8.92 -16.30 -30.29
C GLU A 258 -9.05 -16.67 -28.82
N THR A 259 -8.85 -15.75 -27.88
CA THR A 259 -9.04 -16.03 -26.44
C THR A 259 -10.46 -16.50 -26.14
N TYR A 260 -11.49 -15.79 -26.62
CA TYR A 260 -12.89 -16.20 -26.43
C TYR A 260 -13.19 -17.56 -27.08
N ARG A 261 -12.65 -17.81 -28.29
CA ARG A 261 -12.79 -19.11 -28.96
C ARG A 261 -12.20 -20.23 -28.10
N ARG A 262 -10.96 -20.04 -27.62
CA ARG A 262 -10.24 -21.02 -26.80
C ARG A 262 -10.97 -21.31 -25.49
N GLU A 263 -11.47 -20.27 -24.83
CA GLU A 263 -12.23 -20.39 -23.59
C GLU A 263 -13.48 -21.27 -23.77
N ASN A 264 -14.20 -21.08 -24.88
CA ASN A 264 -15.41 -21.85 -25.19
C ASN A 264 -15.10 -23.31 -25.56
N LEU A 265 -13.96 -23.55 -26.22
CA LEU A 265 -13.52 -24.89 -26.62
C LEU A 265 -12.76 -25.64 -25.51
N GLY A 266 -12.37 -24.97 -24.43
CA GLY A 266 -11.52 -25.53 -23.38
C GLY A 266 -10.07 -25.68 -23.78
N VAL A 267 -9.65 -24.99 -24.84
CA VAL A 267 -8.24 -24.87 -25.21
C VAL A 267 -7.58 -23.94 -24.19
N PRO A 268 -6.47 -24.34 -23.54
CA PRO A 268 -5.80 -23.49 -22.57
C PRO A 268 -5.37 -22.13 -23.15
N ILE A 269 -5.66 -21.08 -22.41
CA ILE A 269 -5.27 -19.71 -22.73
C ILE A 269 -3.85 -19.47 -22.20
N GLY A 270 -2.88 -19.51 -23.10
CA GLY A 270 -1.45 -19.33 -22.80
C GLY A 270 -1.15 -17.93 -22.27
N ARG A 271 0.03 -17.76 -21.67
CA ARG A 271 0.45 -16.47 -21.13
C ARG A 271 0.87 -15.52 -22.27
N ILE A 272 0.58 -14.24 -22.12
CA ILE A 272 1.16 -13.21 -22.98
C ILE A 272 2.67 -13.09 -22.67
N PRO A 273 3.55 -13.07 -23.68
CA PRO A 273 4.99 -12.92 -23.49
C PRO A 273 5.36 -11.48 -23.07
N GLU A 274 5.04 -11.10 -21.83
CA GLU A 274 5.31 -9.77 -21.26
C GLU A 274 5.97 -9.84 -19.88
N VAL A 275 6.76 -8.81 -19.57
CA VAL A 275 7.41 -8.62 -18.26
C VAL A 275 6.53 -7.69 -17.42
N ASN A 276 5.57 -8.25 -16.69
CA ASN A 276 4.66 -7.46 -15.86
C ASN A 276 5.09 -7.45 -14.39
N LEU A 277 6.06 -6.58 -14.04
CA LEU A 277 6.47 -6.32 -12.67
C LEU A 277 5.91 -4.99 -12.17
N ARG A 278 4.90 -5.04 -11.28
CA ARG A 278 4.29 -3.84 -10.69
C ARG A 278 5.32 -2.89 -10.09
N ASN A 279 5.42 -1.65 -10.58
CA ASN A 279 6.43 -0.68 -10.15
C ASN A 279 5.79 0.62 -9.64
N ASN A 280 5.61 0.74 -8.31
CA ASN A 280 5.03 1.93 -7.68
C ASN A 280 6.09 2.84 -7.03
N HIS A 281 7.39 2.56 -7.21
CA HIS A 281 8.45 3.23 -6.47
C HIS A 281 8.49 4.74 -6.75
N THR A 282 8.16 5.17 -7.96
CA THR A 282 8.08 6.59 -8.35
C THR A 282 7.11 7.39 -7.48
N GLN A 283 5.91 6.85 -7.19
CA GLN A 283 4.96 7.52 -6.30
C GLN A 283 5.53 7.70 -4.89
N TYR A 284 6.18 6.65 -4.35
CA TYR A 284 6.79 6.72 -3.03
C TYR A 284 7.98 7.69 -2.99
N ILE A 285 8.79 7.77 -4.04
CA ILE A 285 9.89 8.75 -4.16
C ILE A 285 9.34 10.17 -3.95
N PHE A 286 8.27 10.53 -4.65
CA PHE A 286 7.61 11.83 -4.48
C PHE A 286 7.09 12.03 -3.05
N THR A 287 6.41 11.04 -2.48
CA THR A 287 5.89 11.11 -1.11
C THR A 287 7.00 11.36 -0.08
N TRP A 288 8.12 10.61 -0.15
CA TRP A 288 9.20 10.71 0.82
C TRP A 288 9.99 12.01 0.69
N TYR A 289 10.28 12.47 -0.53
CA TYR A 289 10.95 13.75 -0.71
C TYR A 289 10.05 14.94 -0.37
N ALA A 290 8.74 14.88 -0.67
CA ALA A 290 7.79 15.90 -0.23
C ALA A 290 7.71 15.99 1.31
N LEU A 291 7.65 14.84 1.99
CA LEU A 291 7.66 14.78 3.46
C LEU A 291 8.97 15.31 4.03
N SER A 292 10.12 14.93 3.46
CA SER A 292 11.43 15.43 3.87
C SER A 292 11.53 16.95 3.73
N LEU A 293 11.04 17.51 2.61
CA LEU A 293 11.01 18.95 2.37
C LEU A 293 10.09 19.67 3.36
N ALA A 294 8.85 19.22 3.53
CA ALA A 294 7.87 19.85 4.41
C ALA A 294 8.34 19.87 5.88
N THR A 295 8.90 18.75 6.35
CA THR A 295 9.42 18.64 7.73
C THR A 295 10.71 19.43 7.92
N SER A 296 11.56 19.54 6.89
CA SER A 296 12.73 20.43 6.90
C SER A 296 12.34 21.90 7.02
N ILE A 297 11.32 22.33 6.27
CA ILE A 297 10.78 23.70 6.35
C ILE A 297 10.23 23.96 7.76
N MET A 298 9.43 23.04 8.29
CA MET A 298 8.89 23.15 9.65
C MET A 298 9.99 23.24 10.70
N PHE A 299 11.01 22.38 10.61
CA PHE A 299 12.17 22.41 11.50
C PHE A 299 12.92 23.75 11.41
N TRP A 300 13.19 24.24 10.19
CA TRP A 300 13.83 25.53 9.97
C TRP A 300 13.03 26.69 10.55
N MET A 301 11.70 26.71 10.36
CA MET A 301 10.82 27.71 10.94
C MET A 301 10.90 27.71 12.46
N ILE A 302 10.90 26.53 13.10
CA ILE A 302 10.98 26.39 14.56
C ILE A 302 12.33 26.87 15.08
N VAL A 303 13.43 26.53 14.40
CA VAL A 303 14.79 26.97 14.79
C VAL A 303 14.98 28.48 14.60
N ARG A 304 14.31 29.08 13.60
CA ARG A 304 14.35 30.53 13.34
C ARG A 304 13.36 31.35 14.16
N LYS A 305 12.44 30.73 14.93
CA LYS A 305 11.52 31.50 15.77
C LYS A 305 12.32 32.34 16.78
N PRO A 306 12.10 33.67 16.83
CA PRO A 306 12.78 34.50 17.82
C PRO A 306 12.38 34.04 19.24
N PRO A 307 13.28 34.23 20.23
CA PRO A 307 12.97 33.88 21.61
C PRO A 307 11.69 34.60 22.05
N SER A 308 10.86 33.91 22.85
CA SER A 308 9.61 34.49 23.35
C SER A 308 9.84 35.82 24.06
N ASP A 309 8.86 36.72 24.05
CA ASP A 309 9.00 38.07 24.62
C ASP A 309 9.48 38.07 26.08
N ILE A 310 9.13 37.03 26.84
CA ILE A 310 9.62 36.81 28.22
C ILE A 310 11.14 36.60 28.23
N ALA A 311 11.66 35.74 27.36
CA ALA A 311 13.11 35.52 27.23
C ALA A 311 13.84 36.75 26.66
N ARG A 312 13.18 37.54 25.80
CA ARG A 312 13.72 38.81 25.28
C ARG A 312 13.85 39.86 26.39
N ARG A 313 12.80 40.05 27.21
CA ARG A 313 12.77 40.99 28.34
C ARG A 313 13.80 40.63 29.41
N VAL A 314 13.95 39.33 29.74
CA VAL A 314 14.97 38.86 30.70
C VAL A 314 16.40 39.12 30.20
N ARG A 315 16.64 39.05 28.88
CA ARG A 315 17.95 39.33 28.29
C ARG A 315 18.29 40.82 28.28
N GLN A 316 17.33 41.69 27.95
CA GLN A 316 17.50 43.15 28.10
C GLN A 316 17.82 43.52 29.55
N ASN A 317 17.22 42.83 30.52
CA ASN A 317 17.50 43.02 31.93
C ASN A 317 18.87 42.48 32.41
N LYS A 318 19.75 42.02 31.53
CA LYS A 318 21.13 41.61 31.89
C LYS A 318 22.21 42.53 31.35
N GLU A 319 21.85 43.45 30.46
CA GLU A 319 22.78 44.35 29.77
C GLU A 319 22.68 45.81 30.28
N TRP A 320 21.99 46.04 31.41
CA TRP A 320 22.08 47.26 32.23
C TRP A 320 22.92 46.97 33.47
#